data_AF-A0A8T3XIP4-F1
#
_entry.id   AF-A0A8T3XIP4-F1
#
_cell.length_a   1.000
_cell.length_b   1.000
_cell.length_c   1.000
_cell.angle_alpha   90.00
_cell.angle_beta   90.00
_cell.angle_gamma   90.00
#
_symmetry.space_group_name_H-M   'P 1'
#
loop_
_entity.id
_entity.type
_entity.pdbx_description
1 polymer ?
#
loop_
_entity_poly.entity_id
_entity_poly.type
_entity_poly.pdbx_seq_one_letter_code
_entity_poly.pdbx_strand_id
1 'polypeptide(L)'
;MKAINLKPIGYVKNNIKKHRFGNFANEVSEVIVDKKFTEALDGIDDYSHIIIVYWMDKVKDYVIKHQPQGNPNVPVVGIFACRCPRRPNPIAITTVKLLRHKGNKIIVKGLDVLDGTPVIDIKPYWPQYDKVENGKIPDWVNKLDF
;
A
#
# COMPACT_ATOMS: atom_id res chain seq x y z
N MET A 1 19.48 8.95 15.51
CA MET A 1 19.51 7.88 14.49
C MET A 1 19.92 8.49 13.15
N LYS A 2 20.63 7.74 12.30
CA LYS A 2 21.03 8.22 10.96
C LYS A 2 19.83 8.21 10.02
N ALA A 3 19.65 9.28 9.24
CA ALA A 3 18.59 9.35 8.25
C ALA A 3 18.82 8.32 7.12
N ILE A 4 17.73 7.73 6.62
CA ILE A 4 17.72 6.85 5.47
C ILE A 4 17.07 7.61 4.31
N ASN A 5 17.73 7.62 3.16
CA ASN A 5 17.20 8.23 1.94
C ASN A 5 16.64 7.14 1.02
N LEU A 6 15.37 7.26 0.66
CA LEU A 6 14.70 6.35 -0.28
C LEU A 6 14.58 7.03 -1.65
N LYS A 7 14.75 6.24 -2.71
CA LYS A 7 14.48 6.66 -4.09
C LYS A 7 13.32 5.80 -4.62
N PRO A 8 12.24 6.39 -5.14
CA PRO A 8 11.20 5.62 -5.79
C PRO A 8 11.76 4.77 -6.93
N ILE A 9 11.27 3.54 -7.05
CA ILE A 9 11.58 2.63 -8.16
C ILE A 9 10.58 2.76 -9.30
N GLY A 10 9.49 3.49 -9.09
CA GLY A 10 8.40 3.64 -10.04
C GLY A 10 7.27 4.49 -9.47
N TYR A 11 6.12 4.47 -10.15
CA TYR A 11 4.90 5.16 -9.72
C TYR A 11 3.66 4.40 -10.16
N VAL A 12 2.52 4.74 -9.56
CA VAL A 12 1.23 4.16 -9.91
C VAL A 12 0.49 5.05 -10.90
N LYS A 13 -0.17 4.45 -11.89
CA LYS A 13 -1.07 5.10 -12.83
C LYS A 13 -2.48 4.52 -12.70
N ASN A 14 -3.47 5.37 -12.39
CA ASN A 14 -4.88 5.00 -12.28
C ASN A 14 -5.83 6.22 -12.40
N ASN A 15 -7.13 5.99 -12.23
CA ASN A 15 -8.17 7.03 -12.31
C ASN A 15 -8.55 7.64 -10.95
N ILE A 16 -7.82 7.31 -9.89
CA ILE A 16 -8.16 7.71 -8.51
C ILE A 16 -7.43 9.02 -8.19
N LYS A 17 -8.16 10.15 -8.24
CA LYS A 17 -7.58 11.48 -8.01
C LYS A 17 -7.86 12.05 -6.62
N LYS A 18 -8.81 11.47 -5.89
CA LYS A 18 -9.25 11.93 -4.56
C LYS A 18 -9.21 10.78 -3.57
N HIS A 19 -8.84 11.10 -2.34
CA HIS A 19 -8.90 10.15 -1.24
C HIS A 19 -10.35 9.77 -0.97
N ARG A 20 -10.57 8.49 -0.65
CA ARG A 20 -11.83 7.92 -0.18
C ARG A 20 -11.51 6.73 0.73
N PHE A 21 -12.49 6.33 1.53
CA PHE A 21 -12.40 5.10 2.31
C PHE A 21 -13.08 3.94 1.57
N GLY A 22 -12.46 2.78 1.68
CA GLY A 22 -12.93 1.52 1.12
C GLY A 22 -13.13 1.47 -0.40
N ASN A 23 -13.71 0.36 -0.84
CA ASN A 23 -14.02 0.10 -2.26
C ASN A 23 -12.79 0.16 -3.19
N PHE A 24 -11.64 -0.32 -2.73
CA PHE A 24 -10.44 -0.47 -3.58
C PHE A 24 -10.27 -1.90 -4.10
N ALA A 25 -10.97 -2.88 -3.54
CA ALA A 25 -10.86 -4.30 -3.91
C ALA A 25 -11.07 -4.57 -5.41
N ASN A 26 -11.85 -3.72 -6.10
CA ASN A 26 -12.09 -3.84 -7.54
C ASN A 26 -11.29 -2.85 -8.41
N GLU A 27 -10.51 -1.96 -7.80
CA GLU A 27 -9.72 -0.98 -8.52
C GLU A 27 -8.54 -1.64 -9.23
N VAL A 28 -8.41 -1.33 -10.52
CA VAL A 28 -7.30 -1.78 -11.36
C VAL A 28 -6.32 -0.62 -11.52
N SER A 29 -5.07 -0.86 -11.19
CA SER A 29 -3.98 0.11 -11.31
C SER A 29 -2.83 -0.47 -12.12
N GLU A 30 -2.11 0.41 -12.80
CA GLU A 30 -0.83 0.08 -13.45
C GLU A 30 0.31 0.58 -12.57
N VAL A 31 1.17 -0.33 -12.12
CA VAL A 31 2.44 0.01 -11.48
C VAL A 31 3.49 0.09 -12.58
N ILE A 32 4.06 1.29 -12.77
CA ILE A 32 5.06 1.59 -13.77
C ILE A 32 6.42 1.70 -13.07
N VAL A 33 7.26 0.69 -13.27
CA VAL A 33 8.62 0.62 -12.74
C VAL A 33 9.57 1.39 -13.65
N ASP A 34 10.59 2.05 -13.12
CA ASP A 34 11.65 2.67 -13.91
C ASP A 34 12.29 1.59 -14.82
N LYS A 35 12.49 1.91 -16.10
CA LYS A 35 12.96 0.96 -17.10
C LYS A 35 14.28 0.30 -16.73
N LYS A 36 15.16 0.97 -15.97
CA LYS A 36 16.43 0.38 -15.53
C LYS A 36 16.27 -0.79 -14.56
N PHE A 37 15.09 -0.96 -13.96
CA PHE A 37 14.73 -2.07 -13.08
C PHE A 37 13.81 -3.09 -13.75
N THR A 38 13.66 -3.07 -15.08
CA THR A 38 12.74 -3.98 -15.79
C THR A 38 13.09 -5.45 -15.52
N GLU A 39 14.36 -5.82 -15.62
CA GLU A 39 14.84 -7.20 -15.37
C GLU A 39 14.64 -7.64 -13.91
N ALA A 40 14.47 -6.69 -12.97
CA ALA A 40 14.17 -7.02 -11.57
C ALA A 40 12.74 -7.57 -11.39
N LEU A 41 11.92 -7.58 -12.44
CA LEU A 41 10.58 -8.17 -12.46
C LEU A 41 10.56 -9.60 -13.01
N ASP A 42 11.70 -10.14 -13.44
CA ASP A 42 11.77 -11.50 -13.98
C ASP A 42 11.26 -12.52 -12.93
N GLY A 43 10.36 -13.42 -13.35
CA GLY A 43 9.71 -14.41 -12.48
C GLY A 43 8.51 -13.90 -11.66
N ILE A 44 8.13 -12.62 -11.77
CA ILE A 44 6.98 -12.09 -11.01
C ILE A 44 5.65 -12.73 -11.40
N ASP A 45 5.52 -13.20 -12.65
CA ASP A 45 4.29 -13.82 -13.18
C ASP A 45 3.95 -15.17 -12.54
N ASP A 46 4.91 -15.81 -11.84
CA ASP A 46 4.66 -17.04 -11.08
C ASP A 46 3.82 -16.79 -9.81
N TYR A 47 3.66 -15.53 -9.40
CA TYR A 47 2.92 -15.14 -8.22
C TYR A 47 1.51 -14.65 -8.56
N SER A 48 0.49 -15.19 -7.89
CA SER A 48 -0.88 -14.66 -8.00
C SER A 48 -1.06 -13.29 -7.32
N HIS A 49 -0.24 -13.01 -6.31
CA HIS A 49 -0.30 -11.78 -5.50
C HIS A 49 1.10 -11.27 -5.22
N ILE A 50 1.21 -9.96 -5.11
CA ILE A 50 2.43 -9.25 -4.75
C ILE A 50 2.12 -8.18 -3.70
N ILE A 51 3.12 -7.78 -2.95
CA ILE A 51 3.04 -6.70 -1.96
C ILE A 51 3.69 -5.47 -2.58
N ILE A 52 2.92 -4.39 -2.70
CA ILE A 52 3.43 -3.09 -3.14
C ILE A 52 3.73 -2.25 -1.91
N VAL A 53 4.96 -1.77 -1.80
CA VAL A 53 5.37 -0.79 -0.79
C VAL A 53 5.46 0.57 -1.47
N TYR A 54 4.75 1.56 -0.94
CA TYR A 54 4.64 2.87 -1.57
C TYR A 54 4.74 4.00 -0.55
N TRP A 55 5.06 5.19 -1.06
CA TRP A 55 5.23 6.40 -0.26
C TRP A 55 4.03 7.32 -0.47
N MET A 56 3.32 7.64 0.61
CA MET A 56 2.16 8.55 0.53
C MET A 56 2.67 10.01 0.48
N ASP A 57 3.13 10.43 -0.69
CA ASP A 57 3.83 11.70 -0.95
C ASP A 57 3.02 12.97 -0.64
N LYS A 58 1.69 12.85 -0.55
CA LYS A 58 0.79 13.93 -0.15
C LYS A 58 0.74 14.17 1.35
N VAL A 59 1.22 13.22 2.17
CA VAL A 59 1.35 13.39 3.62
C VAL A 59 2.53 14.32 3.91
N LYS A 60 2.27 15.44 4.60
CA LYS A 60 3.29 16.46 4.91
C LYS A 60 3.71 16.49 6.38
N ASP A 61 2.94 15.83 7.24
CA ASP A 61 3.14 15.82 8.68
C ASP A 61 2.81 14.45 9.29
N TYR A 62 3.08 14.31 10.57
CA TYR A 62 2.72 13.12 11.33
C TYR A 62 2.02 13.48 12.64
N VAL A 63 1.30 12.52 13.20
CA VAL A 63 0.66 12.62 14.51
C VAL A 63 1.08 11.45 15.39
N ILE A 64 1.08 11.65 16.71
CA ILE A 64 1.38 10.58 17.67
C ILE A 64 0.16 9.69 17.93
N LYS A 65 -1.04 10.29 17.94
CA LYS A 65 -2.32 9.61 18.09
C LYS A 65 -3.29 10.07 17.01
N HIS A 66 -4.22 9.21 16.63
CA HIS A 66 -5.20 9.48 15.59
C HIS A 66 -6.52 8.75 15.87
N GLN A 67 -7.63 9.34 15.46
CA GLN A 67 -8.93 8.66 15.40
C GLN A 67 -9.09 8.04 14.00
N PRO A 68 -9.02 6.70 13.85
CA PRO A 68 -9.06 6.05 12.53
C PRO A 68 -10.28 6.51 11.71
N GLN A 69 -10.04 6.92 10.46
CA GLN A 69 -11.05 7.42 9.52
C GLN A 69 -11.87 8.63 10.03
N GLY A 70 -11.46 9.27 11.15
CA GLY A 70 -12.28 10.28 11.83
C GLY A 70 -13.59 9.74 12.41
N ASN A 71 -13.72 8.42 12.57
CA ASN A 71 -14.96 7.79 13.00
C ASN A 71 -15.17 8.01 14.52
N PRO A 72 -16.24 8.69 14.96
CA PRO A 72 -16.48 8.98 16.38
C PRO A 72 -16.78 7.73 17.21
N ASN A 73 -17.13 6.60 16.58
CA ASN A 73 -17.47 5.34 17.24
C ASN A 73 -16.26 4.44 17.51
N VAL A 74 -15.04 4.90 17.20
CA VAL A 74 -13.78 4.20 17.47
C VAL A 74 -12.85 5.05 18.35
N PRO A 75 -12.01 4.42 19.18
CA PRO A 75 -11.13 5.14 20.08
C PRO A 75 -10.03 5.90 19.33
N VAL A 76 -9.53 6.96 19.96
CA VAL A 76 -8.25 7.58 19.58
C VAL A 76 -7.13 6.63 20.00
N VAL A 77 -6.33 6.18 19.04
CA VAL A 77 -5.23 5.21 19.28
C VAL A 77 -3.89 5.80 18.87
N GLY A 78 -2.79 5.21 19.34
CA GLY A 78 -1.45 5.55 18.84
C GLY A 78 -1.34 5.33 17.33
N ILE A 79 -0.58 6.16 16.62
CA ILE A 79 -0.46 6.08 15.16
C ILE A 79 0.02 4.72 14.67
N PHE A 80 0.84 4.03 15.48
CA PHE A 80 1.33 2.68 15.16
C PHE A 80 0.30 1.57 15.40
N ALA A 81 -0.78 1.84 16.13
CA ALA A 81 -1.88 0.90 16.37
C ALA A 81 -2.97 0.99 15.28
N CYS A 82 -2.84 1.86 14.28
CA CYS A 82 -3.73 1.95 13.13
C CYS A 82 -2.95 2.08 11.82
N ARG A 83 -3.66 2.11 10.69
CA ARG A 83 -3.09 2.25 9.34
C ARG A 83 -3.25 3.66 8.74
N CYS A 84 -3.44 4.68 9.57
CA CYS A 84 -3.57 6.07 9.11
C CYS A 84 -2.27 6.56 8.42
N PRO A 85 -2.37 7.38 7.36
CA PRO A 85 -1.23 7.82 6.57
C PRO A 85 -0.26 8.81 7.25
N ARG A 86 -0.71 9.57 8.26
CA ARG A 86 0.06 10.63 8.97
C ARG A 86 1.08 10.04 9.96
N ARG A 87 1.98 9.20 9.46
CA ARG A 87 3.04 8.50 10.21
C ARG A 87 4.38 9.23 10.08
N PRO A 88 5.33 9.05 11.00
CA PRO A 88 6.67 9.66 10.89
C PRO A 88 7.38 9.35 9.56
N ASN A 89 7.20 8.14 9.04
CA ASN A 89 7.53 7.79 7.66
C ASN A 89 6.24 7.28 7.01
N PRO A 90 5.63 8.02 6.06
CA PRO A 90 4.36 7.67 5.41
C PRO A 90 4.54 6.54 4.37
N ILE A 91 5.15 5.44 4.80
CA ILE A 91 5.28 4.20 4.05
C ILE A 91 4.01 3.38 4.29
N ALA A 92 3.40 2.93 3.21
CA ALA A 92 2.24 2.05 3.24
C ALA A 92 2.50 0.80 2.39
N ILE A 93 1.70 -0.23 2.66
CA ILE A 93 1.82 -1.54 2.04
C ILE A 93 0.43 -2.05 1.67
N THR A 94 0.32 -2.66 0.50
CA THR A 94 -0.91 -3.32 0.06
C THR A 94 -0.57 -4.60 -0.67
N THR A 95 -1.16 -5.71 -0.25
CA THR A 95 -1.14 -6.97 -0.99
C THR A 95 -2.19 -6.90 -2.08
N VAL A 96 -1.77 -7.05 -3.33
CA VAL A 96 -2.61 -6.88 -4.51
C VAL A 96 -2.59 -8.14 -5.37
N LYS A 97 -3.68 -8.39 -6.10
CA LYS A 97 -3.71 -9.45 -7.10
C LYS A 97 -2.93 -9.00 -8.33
N LEU A 98 -1.98 -9.82 -8.77
CA LEU A 98 -1.31 -9.64 -10.05
C LEU A 98 -2.25 -10.07 -11.18
N LEU A 99 -2.52 -9.17 -12.12
CA LEU A 99 -3.37 -9.47 -13.29
C LEU A 99 -2.55 -9.73 -14.54
N ARG A 100 -1.46 -8.96 -14.74
CA ARG A 100 -0.58 -9.08 -15.90
C ARG A 100 0.73 -8.35 -15.66
N HIS A 101 1.84 -8.88 -16.11
CA HIS A 101 3.10 -8.14 -16.26
C HIS A 101 3.53 -8.09 -17.74
N LYS A 102 4.08 -6.94 -18.16
CA LYS A 102 4.63 -6.73 -19.52
C LYS A 102 5.72 -5.65 -19.49
N GLY A 103 6.98 -6.07 -19.62
CA GLY A 103 8.12 -5.15 -19.52
C GLY A 103 8.10 -4.43 -18.17
N ASN A 104 8.33 -3.12 -18.14
CA ASN A 104 8.38 -2.36 -16.88
C ASN A 104 7.01 -2.05 -16.24
N LYS A 105 5.94 -2.75 -16.64
CA LYS A 105 4.56 -2.44 -16.28
C LYS A 105 3.87 -3.65 -15.69
N ILE A 106 3.20 -3.44 -14.56
CA ILE A 106 2.46 -4.47 -13.84
C ILE A 106 1.03 -3.97 -13.65
N ILE A 107 0.05 -4.76 -14.08
CA ILE A 107 -1.36 -4.49 -13.87
C ILE A 107 -1.79 -5.27 -12.64
N VAL A 108 -2.35 -4.57 -11.66
CA VAL A 108 -2.76 -5.13 -10.37
C VAL A 108 -4.19 -4.74 -10.03
N LYS A 109 -4.83 -5.55 -9.19
CA LYS A 109 -6.17 -5.31 -8.64
C LYS A 109 -6.12 -5.21 -7.12
N GLY A 110 -6.82 -4.22 -6.55
CA GLY A 110 -6.92 -4.04 -5.11
C GLY A 110 -6.00 -2.97 -4.52
N LEU A 111 -5.30 -2.18 -5.35
CA LEU A 111 -4.37 -1.16 -4.88
C LEU A 111 -5.12 0.12 -4.46
N ASP A 112 -4.84 0.62 -3.26
CA ASP A 112 -5.58 1.67 -2.56
C ASP A 112 -4.87 3.03 -2.55
N VAL A 113 -4.42 3.48 -3.73
CA VAL A 113 -3.57 4.66 -3.86
C VAL A 113 -4.06 5.66 -4.91
N LEU A 114 -3.63 6.90 -4.76
CA LEU A 114 -3.87 7.95 -5.76
C LEU A 114 -2.99 7.73 -7.00
N ASP A 115 -3.45 8.26 -8.13
CA ASP A 115 -2.64 8.37 -9.33
C ASP A 115 -1.36 9.18 -9.06
N GLY A 116 -0.24 8.69 -9.59
CA GLY A 116 1.09 9.28 -9.40
C GLY A 116 1.78 8.89 -8.08
N THR A 117 1.15 8.06 -7.23
CA THR A 117 1.77 7.62 -5.96
C THR A 117 3.12 6.93 -6.23
N PRO A 118 4.23 7.38 -5.60
CA PRO A 118 5.54 6.76 -5.75
C PRO A 118 5.61 5.35 -5.16
N VAL A 119 6.18 4.42 -5.93
CA VAL A 119 6.45 3.04 -5.49
C VAL A 119 7.89 2.97 -4.96
N ILE A 120 8.05 2.38 -3.78
CA ILE A 120 9.34 2.22 -3.10
C ILE A 120 9.89 0.82 -3.30
N ASP A 121 9.03 -0.21 -3.24
CA ASP A 121 9.45 -1.60 -3.33
C ASP A 121 8.30 -2.51 -3.78
N ILE A 122 8.65 -3.69 -4.30
CA ILE A 122 7.71 -4.74 -4.72
C ILE A 122 8.23 -6.07 -4.17
N LYS A 123 7.37 -6.85 -3.51
CA LYS A 123 7.74 -8.16 -2.97
C LYS A 123 6.75 -9.23 -3.42
N PRO A 124 7.19 -10.48 -3.61
CA PRO A 124 6.25 -11.59 -3.75
C PRO A 124 5.42 -11.75 -2.47
N TYR A 125 4.16 -12.14 -2.62
CA TYR A 125 3.37 -12.64 -1.50
C TYR A 125 3.72 -14.10 -1.24
N TRP A 126 4.12 -14.43 -0.01
CA TRP A 126 4.44 -15.78 0.42
C TRP A 126 3.55 -16.18 1.58
N PRO A 127 2.55 -17.05 1.37
CA PRO A 127 1.64 -17.48 2.43
C PRO A 127 2.34 -17.99 3.69
N GLN A 128 3.49 -18.67 3.54
CA GLN A 128 4.28 -19.21 4.64
C GLN A 128 4.85 -18.12 5.58
N TYR A 129 5.03 -16.90 5.06
CA TYR A 129 5.55 -15.76 5.83
C TYR A 129 4.46 -14.72 6.15
N ASP A 130 3.55 -14.48 5.21
CA ASP A 130 2.62 -13.36 5.26
C ASP A 130 1.23 -13.73 5.79
N LYS A 131 0.82 -15.01 5.68
CA LYS A 131 -0.49 -15.46 6.16
C LYS A 131 -0.40 -15.79 7.65
N VAL A 132 -1.16 -15.07 8.46
CA VAL A 132 -1.38 -15.39 9.88
C VAL A 132 -2.74 -16.01 10.05
N GLU A 133 -2.79 -17.28 10.46
CA GLU A 133 -4.05 -17.94 10.78
C GLU A 133 -4.56 -17.47 12.15
N ASN A 134 -5.86 -17.20 12.25
CA ASN A 134 -6.53 -16.75 13.48
C ASN A 134 -5.93 -15.46 14.11
N GLY A 135 -5.48 -14.51 13.28
CA GLY A 135 -4.99 -13.23 13.77
C GLY A 135 -6.03 -12.47 14.59
N LYS A 136 -5.63 -11.98 15.77
CA LYS A 136 -6.49 -11.16 16.65
C LYS A 136 -6.43 -9.69 16.25
N ILE A 137 -7.59 -9.06 16.12
CA ILE A 137 -7.74 -7.62 15.93
C ILE A 137 -8.61 -7.01 17.05
N PRO A 138 -8.47 -5.72 17.36
CA PRO A 138 -9.42 -5.02 18.22
C PRO A 138 -10.81 -4.90 17.60
N ASP A 139 -11.87 -4.98 18.40
CA ASP A 139 -13.26 -4.94 17.91
C ASP A 139 -13.61 -3.67 17.12
N TRP A 140 -12.99 -2.53 17.47
CA TRP A 140 -13.23 -1.25 16.79
C TRP A 140 -12.77 -1.26 15.33
N VAL A 141 -11.87 -2.15 14.93
CA VAL A 141 -11.43 -2.29 13.53
C VAL A 141 -12.60 -2.71 12.63
N ASN A 142 -13.52 -3.53 13.15
CA ASN A 142 -14.72 -3.97 12.41
C ASN A 142 -15.74 -2.84 12.16
N LYS A 143 -15.51 -1.65 12.73
CA LYS A 143 -16.35 -0.46 12.54
C LYS A 143 -15.79 0.51 11.49
N LEU A 144 -14.70 0.13 10.81
CA LEU A 144 -14.04 0.94 9.77
C LEU A 144 -14.49 0.50 8.37
N ASP A 145 -14.39 1.43 7.41
CA ASP A 145 -14.69 1.18 6.01
C ASP A 145 -13.46 0.58 5.27
N PHE A 146 -13.67 -0.50 4.52
CA PHE A 146 -12.64 -1.25 3.77
C PHE A 146 -12.95 -1.39 2.28
#